data_AF-A0A9C9ERR2-F1
#
_entry.id   AF-A0A9C9ERR2-F1
#
_cell.length_a   1.000
_cell.length_b   1.000
_cell.length_c   1.000
_cell.angle_alpha   90.00
_cell.angle_beta   90.00
_cell.angle_gamma   90.00
#
_symmetry.space_group_name_H-M   'P 1'
#
loop_
_entity.id
_entity.type
_entity.pdbx_description
1 polymer ?
#
loop_
_entity_poly.entity_id
_entity_poly.type
_entity_poly.pdbx_seq_one_letter_code
_entity_poly.pdbx_strand_id
1 'polypeptide(L)'
;MVKDYRRRFWICLVITIPILLLSPMIQQVLGLGERLRFAGHLYLLFGLSSVVFFYGGYPFLKGFASETRKRHPGMMTLISVAITTAYGYSSAVVFGLSGKIFFWELVTLVDIMLIGHWLEMKSLMGASRALEELARLMPSDAHKVMEDGSLR
;
A
#
# COMPACT_ATOMS: atom_id res chain seq x y z
N MET A 1 -9.32 -3.79 -9.01
CA MET A 1 -8.57 -3.48 -7.77
C MET A 1 -7.06 -3.70 -7.91
N VAL A 2 -6.60 -4.87 -8.37
CA VAL A 2 -5.15 -5.17 -8.55
C VAL A 2 -4.40 -4.15 -9.40
N LYS A 3 -4.95 -3.75 -10.56
CA LYS A 3 -4.34 -2.73 -11.43
C LYS A 3 -4.21 -1.36 -10.75
N ASP A 4 -5.10 -1.04 -9.81
CA ASP A 4 -5.10 0.24 -9.09
C ASP A 4 -3.97 0.28 -8.06
N TYR A 5 -3.86 -0.76 -7.20
CA TYR A 5 -2.74 -0.89 -6.26
C TYR A 5 -1.38 -0.94 -6.96
N ARG A 6 -1.29 -1.65 -8.09
CA ARG A 6 -0.07 -1.66 -8.92
C ARG A 6 0.29 -0.27 -9.43
N ARG A 7 -0.69 0.50 -9.94
CA ARG A 7 -0.45 1.85 -10.45
C ARG A 7 -0.04 2.80 -9.33
N ARG A 8 -0.74 2.74 -8.19
CA ARG A 8 -0.40 3.54 -7.00
C ARG A 8 1.00 3.22 -6.50
N PHE A 9 1.35 1.93 -6.39
CA PHE A 9 2.69 1.50 -5.98
C PHE A 9 3.77 2.11 -6.88
N TRP A 10 3.68 1.98 -8.20
CA TRP A 10 4.71 2.51 -9.09
C TRP A 10 4.83 4.04 -9.05
N ILE A 11 3.69 4.75 -8.96
CA ILE A 11 3.70 6.21 -8.84
C ILE A 11 4.33 6.64 -7.51
N CYS A 12 3.91 6.03 -6.39
CA CYS A 12 4.45 6.33 -5.07
C CYS A 12 5.94 5.99 -5.00
N LEU A 13 6.35 4.83 -5.52
CA LEU A 13 7.75 4.41 -5.54
C LEU A 13 8.66 5.43 -6.26
N VAL A 14 8.22 5.93 -7.42
CA VAL A 14 8.97 6.96 -8.17
C VAL A 14 9.10 8.25 -7.38
N ILE A 15 8.08 8.63 -6.59
CA ILE A 15 8.09 9.81 -5.72
C ILE A 15 8.88 9.55 -4.42
N THR A 16 8.89 8.32 -3.92
CA THR A 16 9.62 7.93 -2.73
C THR A 16 11.13 8.01 -2.94
N ILE A 17 11.64 7.68 -4.13
CA ILE A 17 13.07 7.77 -4.44
C ILE A 17 13.66 9.16 -4.14
N PRO A 18 13.15 10.29 -4.68
CA PRO A 18 13.66 11.60 -4.34
C PRO A 18 13.45 11.94 -2.85
N ILE A 19 12.35 11.52 -2.22
CA ILE A 19 12.13 11.74 -0.78
C ILE A 19 13.23 11.06 0.06
N LEU A 20 13.59 9.80 -0.27
CA LEU A 20 14.66 9.08 0.42
C LEU A 20 16.01 9.78 0.22
N LEU A 21 16.30 10.22 -1.00
CA LEU A 21 17.55 10.93 -1.30
C LEU A 21 17.66 12.28 -0.57
N LEU A 22 16.53 12.96 -0.35
CA LEU A 22 16.48 14.23 0.39
C LEU A 22 16.33 14.06 1.91
N SER A 23 16.08 12.84 2.41
CA SER A 23 15.86 12.60 3.84
C SER A 23 17.16 12.73 4.64
N PRO A 24 17.21 13.58 5.69
CA PRO A 24 18.43 13.80 6.49
C PRO A 24 19.01 12.52 7.09
N MET A 25 18.15 11.62 7.56
CA MET A 25 18.58 10.36 8.17
C MET A 25 19.24 9.43 7.15
N ILE A 26 18.71 9.37 5.92
CA ILE A 26 19.28 8.56 4.84
C ILE A 26 20.61 9.15 4.35
N GLN A 27 20.71 10.48 4.26
CA GLN A 27 21.97 11.15 3.89
C GLN A 27 23.08 10.92 4.92
N GLN A 28 22.74 10.89 6.21
CA GLN A 28 23.68 10.55 7.29
C GLN A 28 24.17 9.10 7.17
N VAL A 29 23.27 8.15 6.90
CA VAL A 29 23.63 6.73 6.74
C VAL A 29 24.48 6.49 5.49
N LEU A 30 24.19 7.18 4.38
CA LEU A 30 24.92 7.06 3.11
C LEU A 30 26.25 7.82 3.10
N GLY A 31 26.62 8.51 4.18
CA GLY A 31 27.87 9.28 4.26
C GLY A 31 27.94 10.48 3.29
N LEU A 32 26.80 10.88 2.70
CA LEU A 32 26.71 11.99 1.74
C LEU A 32 26.73 13.37 2.43
N GLY A 33 26.65 13.41 3.76
CA GLY A 33 26.70 14.62 4.57
C GLY A 33 25.52 15.57 4.31
N GLU A 34 25.59 16.78 4.87
CA GLU A 34 24.59 17.86 4.77
C GLU A 34 24.53 18.53 3.38
N ARG A 35 25.11 17.94 2.33
CA ARG A 35 25.37 18.61 1.04
C ARG A 35 24.10 19.02 0.28
N LEU A 36 22.97 18.37 0.57
CA LEU A 36 21.68 18.64 -0.06
C LEU A 36 20.76 19.50 0.82
N ARG A 37 21.25 20.08 1.93
CA ARG A 37 20.46 21.05 2.73
C ARG A 37 20.50 22.41 2.09
N PHE A 38 19.58 22.61 1.14
CA PHE A 38 19.24 23.94 0.64
C PHE A 38 18.12 24.57 1.48
N ALA A 39 18.05 25.90 1.50
CA ALA A 39 16.93 26.61 2.11
C ALA A 39 15.63 26.21 1.41
N GLY A 40 14.75 25.49 2.13
CA GLY A 40 13.48 25.01 1.58
C GLY A 40 13.37 23.50 1.33
N HIS A 41 14.42 22.70 1.55
CA HIS A 41 14.35 21.24 1.39
C HIS A 41 13.24 20.60 2.23
N LEU A 42 12.94 21.14 3.41
CA LEU A 42 11.86 20.69 4.28
C LEU A 42 10.45 20.86 3.67
N TYR A 43 10.21 21.99 2.99
CA TYR A 43 8.94 22.25 2.31
C TYR A 43 8.77 21.38 1.08
N LEU A 44 9.87 21.10 0.36
CA LEU A 44 9.86 20.15 -0.75
C LEU A 44 9.56 18.73 -0.25
N LEU A 45 10.20 18.32 0.85
CA LEU A 45 9.96 17.02 1.48
C LEU A 45 8.51 16.88 1.91
N PHE A 46 7.96 17.90 2.58
CA PHE A 46 6.55 17.97 2.93
C PHE A 46 5.65 17.82 1.69
N GLY A 47 5.87 18.63 0.64
CA GLY A 47 5.05 18.58 -0.56
C GLY A 47 5.05 17.21 -1.25
N LEU A 48 6.22 16.60 -1.43
CA LEU A 48 6.33 15.26 -2.03
C LEU A 48 5.69 14.19 -1.14
N SER A 49 5.92 14.24 0.18
CA SER A 49 5.33 13.31 1.13
C SER A 49 3.82 13.46 1.25
N SER A 50 3.28 14.68 1.13
CA SER A 50 1.84 14.92 1.06
C SER A 50 1.23 14.21 -0.14
N VAL A 51 1.90 14.23 -1.31
CA VAL A 51 1.41 13.51 -2.49
C VAL A 51 1.34 12.01 -2.21
N VAL A 52 2.38 11.41 -1.62
CA VAL A 52 2.37 9.98 -1.28
C VAL A 52 1.31 9.66 -0.21
N PHE A 53 1.17 10.50 0.82
CA PHE A 53 0.17 10.34 1.87
C PHE A 53 -1.27 10.39 1.32
N PHE A 54 -1.60 11.41 0.52
CA PHE A 54 -2.95 11.56 -0.01
C PHE A 54 -3.25 10.60 -1.16
N TYR A 55 -2.31 10.32 -2.06
CA TYR A 55 -2.55 9.45 -3.21
C TYR A 55 -2.35 7.98 -2.89
N GLY A 56 -1.19 7.64 -2.31
CA GLY A 56 -0.83 6.29 -1.91
C GLY A 56 -1.54 5.83 -0.64
N GLY A 57 -1.70 6.74 0.33
CA GLY A 57 -2.35 6.46 1.62
C GLY A 57 -3.87 6.33 1.56
N TYR A 58 -4.52 6.89 0.53
CA TYR A 58 -5.99 6.94 0.43
C TYR A 58 -6.72 5.61 0.65
N PRO A 59 -6.30 4.46 0.07
CA PRO A 59 -6.97 3.18 0.29
C PRO A 59 -6.99 2.78 1.76
N PHE A 60 -5.90 3.05 2.49
CA PHE A 60 -5.77 2.73 3.93
C PHE A 60 -6.64 3.66 4.78
N LEU A 61 -6.65 4.97 4.48
CA LEU A 61 -7.51 5.95 5.17
C LEU A 61 -9.00 5.63 4.96
N LYS A 62 -9.38 5.25 3.74
CA LYS A 62 -10.74 4.80 3.43
C LYS A 62 -11.09 3.50 4.17
N GLY A 63 -10.13 2.57 4.25
CA GLY A 63 -10.25 1.33 5.01
C GLY A 63 -10.48 1.58 6.51
N PHE A 64 -9.74 2.50 7.11
CA PHE A 64 -9.90 2.92 8.50
C PHE A 64 -11.31 3.43 8.82
N ALA A 65 -11.86 4.31 7.97
CA ALA A 65 -13.22 4.82 8.16
C ALA A 65 -14.27 3.70 8.12
N SER A 66 -14.08 2.71 7.22
CA SER A 66 -14.93 1.53 7.13
C SER A 66 -14.80 0.62 8.35
N GLU A 67 -13.58 0.25 8.75
CA GLU A 67 -13.30 -0.65 9.87
C GLU A 67 -13.78 -0.06 11.21
N THR A 68 -13.52 1.23 11.42
CA THR A 68 -13.94 1.95 12.62
C THR A 68 -15.47 2.02 12.72
N ARG A 69 -16.15 2.29 11.60
CA ARG A 69 -17.63 2.26 11.57
C ARG A 69 -18.19 0.88 11.89
N LYS A 70 -17.51 -0.18 11.46
CA LYS A 70 -17.87 -1.57 11.76
C LYS A 70 -17.44 -2.03 13.16
N ARG A 71 -16.73 -1.20 13.93
CA ARG A 71 -16.14 -1.55 15.25
C ARG A 71 -15.23 -2.79 15.22
N HIS A 72 -14.63 -3.06 14.07
CA HIS A 72 -13.68 -4.16 13.88
C HIS A 72 -12.37 -3.59 13.34
N PRO A 73 -11.48 -3.09 14.21
CA PRO A 73 -10.19 -2.56 13.79
C PRO A 73 -9.33 -3.69 13.23
N GLY A 74 -8.77 -3.47 12.04
CA GLY A 74 -7.93 -4.43 11.35
C GLY A 74 -6.62 -3.81 10.86
N MET A 75 -6.05 -4.43 9.83
CA MET A 75 -4.78 -4.01 9.25
C MET A 75 -4.87 -2.59 8.66
N MET A 76 -6.00 -2.22 8.03
CA MET A 76 -6.14 -0.88 7.44
C MET A 76 -6.13 0.20 8.52
N THR A 77 -6.74 -0.08 9.67
CA THR A 77 -6.76 0.83 10.81
C THR A 77 -5.36 1.08 11.35
N LEU A 78 -4.58 0.02 11.58
CA LEU A 78 -3.21 0.14 12.09
C LEU A 78 -2.33 1.00 11.17
N ILE A 79 -2.37 0.72 9.87
CA ILE A 79 -1.58 1.46 8.88
C ILE A 79 -2.03 2.91 8.83
N SER A 80 -3.34 3.16 8.77
CA SER A 80 -3.92 4.51 8.72
C SER A 80 -3.47 5.36 9.91
N VAL A 81 -3.48 4.81 11.12
CA VAL A 81 -3.01 5.52 12.32
C VAL A 81 -1.52 5.83 12.21
N ALA A 82 -0.70 4.86 11.79
CA ALA A 82 0.74 5.06 11.63
C ALA A 82 1.07 6.17 10.62
N ILE A 83 0.50 6.11 9.41
CA ILE A 83 0.77 7.12 8.37
C ILE A 83 0.23 8.50 8.75
N THR A 84 -0.94 8.57 9.40
CA THR A 84 -1.55 9.84 9.80
C THR A 84 -0.76 10.51 10.92
N THR A 85 -0.31 9.71 11.90
CA THR A 85 0.53 10.21 13.00
C THR A 85 1.88 10.69 12.49
N ALA A 86 2.55 9.91 11.63
CA ALA A 86 3.82 10.29 11.02
C ALA A 86 3.68 11.56 10.17
N TYR A 87 2.61 11.68 9.38
CA TYR A 87 2.34 12.85 8.56
C TYR A 87 2.09 14.10 9.43
N GLY A 88 1.17 14.00 10.40
CA GLY A 88 0.79 15.11 11.25
C GLY A 88 1.95 15.65 12.07
N TYR A 89 2.72 14.76 12.71
CA TYR A 89 3.89 15.15 13.49
C TYR A 89 4.97 15.78 12.60
N SER A 90 5.31 15.15 11.47
CA SER A 90 6.32 15.67 10.56
C SER A 90 5.93 17.03 9.98
N SER A 91 4.64 17.22 9.69
CA SER A 91 4.11 18.51 9.24
C SER A 91 4.28 19.58 10.31
N ALA A 92 3.94 19.28 11.57
CA ALA A 92 4.16 20.21 12.69
C ALA A 92 5.63 20.61 12.82
N VAL A 93 6.57 19.66 12.64
CA VAL A 93 8.01 19.94 12.66
C VAL A 93 8.44 20.86 11.52
N VAL A 94 7.89 20.68 10.31
CA VAL A 94 8.18 21.59 9.18
C VAL A 94 7.71 23.02 9.44
N PHE A 95 6.59 23.21 10.14
CA PHE A 95 6.00 24.53 10.38
C PHE A 95 6.45 25.22 11.68
N GLY A 96 7.42 24.66 12.42
CA GLY A 96 8.06 25.35 13.55
C GLY A 96 8.14 24.55 14.85
N LEU A 97 7.69 23.29 14.88
CA LEU A 97 7.92 22.42 16.04
C LEU A 97 9.38 21.89 16.02
N SER A 98 10.09 22.01 17.13
CA SER A 98 11.41 21.39 17.27
C SER A 98 11.28 19.86 17.34
N GLY A 99 11.85 19.15 16.37
CA GLY A 99 11.76 17.69 16.32
C GLY A 99 12.49 17.08 15.14
N LYS A 100 12.33 15.75 14.98
CA LYS A 100 12.81 15.00 13.80
C LYS A 100 11.67 14.80 12.82
N ILE A 101 11.99 14.56 11.56
CA ILE A 101 11.01 14.39 10.51
C ILE A 101 10.91 12.90 10.17
N PHE A 102 9.68 12.39 10.09
CA PHE A 102 9.38 10.98 9.83
C PHE A 102 8.75 10.73 8.45
N PHE A 103 9.03 11.62 7.48
CA PHE A 103 8.47 11.51 6.14
C PHE A 103 8.99 10.28 5.39
N TRP A 104 10.23 9.85 5.62
CA TRP A 104 10.78 8.70 4.92
C TRP A 104 10.19 7.38 5.44
N GLU A 105 9.91 7.27 6.73
CA GLU A 105 9.17 6.16 7.34
C GLU A 105 7.74 6.11 6.81
N LEU A 106 7.08 7.27 6.69
CA LEU A 106 5.74 7.35 6.11
C LEU A 106 5.70 6.79 4.69
N VAL A 107 6.57 7.29 3.80
CA VAL A 107 6.49 6.90 2.38
C VAL A 107 6.93 5.46 2.15
N THR A 108 7.93 4.98 2.88
CA THR A 108 8.37 3.58 2.81
C THR A 108 7.30 2.64 3.36
N LEU A 109 6.63 3.00 4.45
CA LEU A 109 5.50 2.24 4.99
C LEU A 109 4.37 2.17 3.96
N VAL A 110 4.00 3.30 3.32
CA VAL A 110 2.97 3.32 2.27
C VAL A 110 3.38 2.40 1.10
N ASP A 111 4.62 2.47 0.63
CA ASP A 111 5.08 1.64 -0.49
C ASP A 111 5.05 0.14 -0.17
N ILE A 112 5.57 -0.26 1.00
CA ILE A 112 5.56 -1.66 1.46
C ILE A 112 4.12 -2.17 1.60
N MET A 113 3.21 -1.35 2.12
CA MET A 113 1.82 -1.75 2.25
C MET A 113 1.10 -1.85 0.90
N LEU A 114 1.41 -0.97 -0.06
CA LEU A 114 0.85 -1.02 -1.41
C LEU A 114 1.32 -2.25 -2.18
N ILE A 115 2.60 -2.59 -2.12
CA ILE A 115 3.13 -3.81 -2.76
C ILE A 115 2.60 -5.07 -2.07
N GLY A 116 2.50 -5.08 -0.73
CA GLY A 116 1.94 -6.19 0.03
C GLY A 116 0.52 -6.53 -0.40
N HIS A 117 -0.37 -5.53 -0.43
CA HIS A 117 -1.75 -5.72 -0.90
C HIS A 117 -1.82 -6.11 -2.38
N TRP A 118 -0.91 -5.58 -3.20
CA TRP A 118 -0.85 -5.99 -4.59
C TRP A 118 -0.49 -7.47 -4.75
N LEU A 119 0.52 -7.94 -4.01
CA LEU A 119 0.94 -9.34 -4.00
C LEU A 119 -0.15 -10.25 -3.44
N GLU A 120 -0.77 -9.87 -2.32
CA GLU A 120 -1.89 -10.60 -1.71
C GLU A 120 -3.01 -10.85 -2.72
N MET A 121 -3.52 -9.78 -3.36
CA MET A 121 -4.58 -9.93 -4.35
C MET A 121 -4.15 -10.74 -5.57
N LYS A 122 -2.89 -10.60 -6.02
CA LYS A 122 -2.37 -11.37 -7.16
C LYS A 122 -2.37 -12.87 -6.83
N SER A 123 -1.96 -13.24 -5.62
CA SER A 123 -1.95 -14.63 -5.15
C SER A 123 -3.36 -15.19 -5.02
N LEU A 124 -4.30 -14.42 -4.44
CA LEU A 124 -5.71 -14.83 -4.31
C LEU A 124 -6.36 -15.07 -5.68
N MET A 125 -6.17 -14.17 -6.64
CA MET A 125 -6.70 -14.34 -8.00
C MET A 125 -6.14 -15.58 -8.70
N GLY A 126 -4.87 -15.91 -8.46
CA GLY A 126 -4.25 -17.13 -9.00
C GLY A 126 -4.92 -18.40 -8.48
N ALA A 127 -5.18 -18.46 -7.17
CA ALA A 127 -5.84 -19.59 -6.53
C ALA A 127 -7.31 -19.75 -7.00
N SER A 128 -8.06 -18.65 -7.07
CA SER A 128 -9.45 -18.69 -7.56
C SER A 128 -9.54 -19.20 -9.00
N ARG A 129 -8.60 -18.80 -9.87
CA ARG A 129 -8.56 -19.28 -11.26
C ARG A 129 -8.30 -20.78 -11.35
N ALA A 130 -7.41 -21.32 -10.52
CA ALA A 130 -7.17 -22.76 -10.48
C ALA A 130 -8.42 -23.55 -10.04
N LEU A 131 -9.15 -23.04 -9.05
CA LEU A 131 -10.45 -23.59 -8.62
C LEU A 131 -11.50 -23.54 -9.74
N GLU A 132 -11.58 -22.43 -10.49
CA GLU A 132 -12.48 -22.33 -11.65
C GLU A 132 -12.16 -23.35 -12.74
N GLU A 133 -10.87 -23.58 -13.05
CA GLU A 133 -10.49 -24.59 -14.05
C GLU A 133 -10.80 -26.02 -13.57
N LEU A 134 -10.63 -26.32 -12.28
CA LEU A 134 -11.06 -27.61 -11.72
C LEU A 134 -12.58 -27.79 -11.78
N ALA A 135 -13.34 -26.74 -11.48
CA ALA A 135 -14.80 -26.77 -11.57
C ALA A 135 -15.28 -27.00 -13.01
N ARG A 136 -14.58 -26.48 -14.02
CA ARG A 136 -14.88 -26.74 -15.43
C ARG A 136 -14.62 -28.18 -15.87
N LEU A 137 -13.69 -28.87 -15.22
CA LEU A 137 -13.39 -30.28 -15.50
C LEU A 137 -14.38 -31.24 -14.83
N MET A 138 -15.24 -30.78 -13.92
CA MET A 138 -16.30 -31.61 -13.37
C MET A 138 -17.37 -31.88 -14.43
N PRO A 139 -17.64 -33.17 -14.78
CA PRO A 139 -18.69 -33.52 -15.72
C PRO A 139 -20.04 -32.99 -15.24
N SER A 140 -20.74 -32.27 -16.10
CA SER A 140 -22.08 -31.74 -15.81
C SER A 140 -23.16 -32.80 -16.02
N ASP A 141 -22.89 -33.77 -16.90
CA ASP A 141 -23.81 -34.82 -17.30
C ASP A 141 -23.21 -36.19 -16.98
N ALA A 142 -24.06 -37.10 -16.54
CA ALA A 142 -23.71 -38.50 -16.32
C ALA A 142 -24.76 -39.37 -17.00
N HIS A 143 -24.32 -40.40 -17.72
CA HIS A 143 -25.20 -41.40 -18.30
C HIS A 143 -25.45 -42.50 -17.26
N LYS A 144 -26.72 -42.78 -16.99
CA LYS A 144 -27.17 -43.86 -16.11
C LYS A 144 -27.55 -45.08 -16.95
N VAL A 145 -26.99 -46.24 -16.61
CA VAL A 145 -27.39 -47.53 -17.18
C VAL A 145 -28.66 -48.03 -16.48
N MET A 146 -29.70 -48.33 -17.25
CA MET A 146 -30.97 -48.88 -16.78
C MET A 146 -30.92 -50.42 -16.77
N GLU A 147 -31.86 -51.08 -16.07
CA GLU A 147 -31.88 -52.55 -15.93
C GLU A 147 -32.02 -53.30 -17.28
N ASP A 148 -32.57 -52.64 -18.30
CA ASP A 148 -32.74 -53.15 -19.66
C ASP A 148 -31.52 -52.92 -20.58
N GLY A 149 -30.45 -52.29 -20.06
CA GLY A 149 -29.24 -51.95 -20.80
C GLY A 149 -29.28 -50.61 -21.55
N SER A 150 -30.37 -49.84 -21.48
CA SER A 150 -30.46 -48.49 -22.07
C SER A 150 -29.73 -47.43 -21.23
N LEU A 151 -29.30 -46.33 -21.87
CA LEU A 151 -28.62 -45.18 -21.23
C LEU A 151 -29.59 -44.00 -21.09
N ARG A 152 -29.64 -43.38 -19.91
CA ARG A 152 -30.42 -42.16 -19.61
C ARG A 152 -29.56 -41.06 -19.03
#